data_AF-A0A5N3UKE2-F1
#
_entry.id   AF-A0A5N3UKE2-F1
#
_cell.length_a   1.000
_cell.length_b   1.000
_cell.length_c   1.000
_cell.angle_alpha   90.00
_cell.angle_beta   90.00
_cell.angle_gamma   90.00
#
_symmetry.space_group_name_H-M   'P 1'
#
loop_
_entity.id
_entity.type
_entity.pdbx_description
1 polymer ?
#
loop_
_entity_poly.entity_id
_entity_poly.type
_entity_poly.pdbx_seq_one_letter_code
_entity_poly.pdbx_strand_id
1 'polypeptide(L)'
;MFPEAAGDRGAGCLPPEGTSPRHLYLASKQSNKWGHPRAIASRRSALLGGHCPRIAPWRERSADEDGYQLVVTQRKETEPSSTSIFNQNDPWTPTVDFADFINNETIAGKDLVAWVTASFLHIPHSEDIPNTVTVGNGVGFFLRPYNFFDEDPSINSA
;
A
#
# COMPACT_ATOMS: atom_id res chain seq x y z
N MET A 1 13.60 17.20 15.88
CA MET A 1 14.76 16.34 16.12
C MET A 1 14.26 14.91 15.99
N PHE A 2 14.43 14.31 14.82
CA PHE A 2 13.93 12.98 14.48
C PHE A 2 15.10 12.00 14.53
N PRO A 3 15.01 10.85 15.22
CA PRO A 3 15.99 9.79 15.02
C PRO A 3 15.61 8.97 13.79
N GLU A 4 16.52 8.94 12.82
CA GLU A 4 16.97 7.75 12.10
C GLU A 4 15.89 6.69 11.76
N ALA A 5 15.26 6.85 10.59
CA ALA A 5 14.42 5.83 9.98
C ALA A 5 15.29 4.85 9.16
N ALA A 6 16.11 4.06 9.85
CA ALA A 6 16.75 2.87 9.29
C ALA A 6 17.17 1.96 10.45
N GLY A 7 16.28 1.08 10.90
CA GLY A 7 16.58 0.19 12.03
C GLY A 7 15.42 -0.73 12.38
N ASP A 8 15.46 -1.92 11.80
CA ASP A 8 15.15 -3.17 12.50
C ASP A 8 13.77 -3.30 13.17
N ARG A 9 12.68 -3.27 12.37
CA ARG A 9 11.36 -3.72 12.82
C ARG A 9 10.68 -4.52 11.71
N GLY A 10 10.00 -5.60 12.11
CA GLY A 10 9.29 -6.54 11.23
C GLY A 10 8.20 -5.88 10.38
N ALA A 11 7.53 -6.68 9.54
CA ALA A 11 6.45 -6.33 8.61
C ALA A 11 5.79 -4.96 8.90
N GLY A 12 5.98 -3.99 8.00
CA GLY A 12 5.47 -2.64 8.15
C GLY A 12 4.04 -2.54 7.62
N CYS A 13 3.09 -2.20 8.49
CA CYS A 13 1.70 -1.93 8.12
C CYS A 13 1.28 -0.51 8.53
N LEU A 14 0.50 0.16 7.69
CA LEU A 14 -0.10 1.46 7.99
C LEU A 14 -1.61 1.31 8.09
N PRO A 15 -2.20 1.40 9.30
CA PRO A 15 -3.64 1.33 9.47
C PRO A 15 -4.32 2.63 8.96
N PRO A 16 -5.60 2.56 8.60
CA PRO A 16 -6.30 3.66 7.96
C PRO A 16 -6.47 4.94 8.77
N GLU A 17 -6.65 4.82 10.09
CA GLU A 17 -6.79 5.94 11.03
C GLU A 17 -5.42 6.35 11.65
N GLY A 18 -4.30 5.82 11.16
CA GLY A 18 -2.96 6.11 11.67
C GLY A 18 -2.30 7.31 11.00
N THR A 19 -1.44 8.03 11.73
CA THR A 19 -0.52 9.02 11.13
C THR A 19 0.42 8.30 10.16
N SER A 20 0.16 8.43 8.86
CA SER A 20 1.04 7.88 7.83
C SER A 20 2.26 8.80 7.61
N PRO A 21 3.47 8.25 7.47
CA PRO A 21 4.64 9.03 7.09
C PRO A 21 4.40 9.77 5.77
N ARG A 22 4.73 11.06 5.71
CA ARG A 22 4.57 11.85 4.46
C ARG A 22 5.45 11.32 3.32
N HIS A 23 6.56 10.69 3.67
CA HIS A 23 7.49 10.07 2.73
C HIS A 23 7.75 8.65 3.19
N LEU A 24 7.34 7.69 2.37
CA LEU A 24 7.67 6.29 2.53
C LEU A 24 8.30 5.80 1.22
N TYR A 25 9.41 5.11 1.33
CA TYR A 25 10.15 4.61 0.18
C TYR A 25 10.79 3.26 0.45
N LEU A 26 10.92 2.45 -0.60
CA LEU A 26 11.73 1.25 -0.60
C LEU A 26 13.11 1.61 -1.14
N ALA A 27 14.15 1.40 -0.32
CA ALA A 27 15.52 1.78 -0.65
C ALA A 27 16.40 0.56 -0.93
N SER A 28 17.26 0.71 -1.92
CA SER A 28 18.37 -0.21 -2.20
C SER A 28 19.55 0.07 -1.26
N LYS A 29 20.46 -0.90 -1.15
CA LYS A 29 21.77 -0.73 -0.51
C LYS A 29 22.71 0.19 -1.31
N GLN A 30 22.43 0.40 -2.60
CA GLN A 30 23.23 1.27 -3.46
C GLN A 30 22.89 2.74 -3.21
N SER A 31 23.90 3.60 -3.31
CA SER A 31 23.75 5.05 -3.17
C SER A 31 23.86 5.78 -4.51
N ASN A 32 23.29 6.97 -4.58
CA ASN A 32 23.51 7.90 -5.70
C ASN A 32 24.86 8.63 -5.54
N LYS A 33 25.21 9.48 -6.51
CA LYS A 33 26.42 10.31 -6.54
C LYS A 33 26.62 11.15 -5.26
N TRP A 34 25.53 11.48 -4.59
CA TRP A 34 25.50 12.33 -3.39
C TRP A 34 25.54 11.53 -2.08
N GLY A 35 25.69 10.21 -2.14
CA GLY A 35 25.76 9.34 -0.96
C GLY A 35 24.41 9.01 -0.32
N HIS A 36 23.29 9.29 -0.99
CA HIS A 36 21.95 8.92 -0.51
C HIS A 36 21.53 7.56 -1.06
N PRO A 37 20.84 6.71 -0.27
CA PRO A 37 20.29 5.45 -0.76
C PRO A 37 19.33 5.67 -1.93
N ARG A 38 19.47 4.88 -2.98
CA ARG A 38 18.58 4.93 -4.15
C ARG A 38 17.23 4.31 -3.78
N ALA A 39 16.15 5.06 -3.91
CA ALA A 39 14.85 4.62 -3.45
C ALA A 39 13.69 4.97 -4.39
N ILE A 40 12.60 4.21 -4.28
CA ILE A 40 11.32 4.54 -4.91
C ILE A 40 10.34 4.88 -3.79
N ALA A 41 9.84 6.11 -3.80
CA ALA A 41 8.82 6.58 -2.89
C ALA A 41 7.42 6.23 -3.39
N SER A 42 6.60 5.68 -2.51
CA SER A 42 5.16 5.56 -2.73
C SER A 42 4.49 6.80 -2.19
N ARG A 43 3.76 7.52 -3.05
CA ARG A 43 2.87 8.61 -2.64
C ARG A 43 1.45 8.25 -3.03
N ARG A 44 0.58 8.14 -2.05
CA ARG A 44 -0.84 7.85 -2.30
C ARG A 44 -1.58 9.08 -2.83
N SER A 45 -2.55 8.80 -3.68
CA SER A 45 -3.56 9.74 -4.14
C SER A 45 -4.93 9.10 -3.84
N ALA A 46 -5.26 8.99 -2.56
CA ALA A 46 -6.54 8.43 -2.12
C ALA A 46 -7.05 9.19 -0.88
N LEU A 47 -8.34 9.50 -0.90
CA LEU A 47 -9.11 9.91 0.27
C LEU A 47 -9.78 8.63 0.78
N LEU A 48 -9.21 8.01 1.81
CA LEU A 48 -9.94 6.92 2.46
C LEU A 48 -11.13 7.56 3.17
N GLY A 49 -12.33 7.21 2.74
CA GLY A 49 -13.49 7.28 3.64
C GLY A 49 -13.16 6.37 4.83
N GLY A 50 -13.44 6.85 6.05
CA GLY A 50 -13.15 6.12 7.28
C GLY A 50 -13.54 4.66 7.14
N HIS A 51 -12.60 3.76 7.50
CA HIS A 51 -12.83 2.33 7.38
C HIS A 51 -13.83 1.85 8.41
N CYS A 52 -14.53 0.77 8.09
CA CYS A 52 -15.28 0.02 9.09
C CYS A 52 -14.28 -0.45 10.17
N PRO A 53 -14.44 -0.02 11.45
CA PRO A 53 -13.51 -0.42 12.49
C PRO A 53 -13.48 -1.95 12.64
N ARG A 54 -12.30 -2.52 12.92
CA ARG A 54 -12.06 -3.96 13.26
C ARG A 54 -12.98 -4.52 14.37
N ILE A 55 -13.75 -3.66 15.02
CA ILE A 55 -14.65 -3.93 16.14
C ILE A 55 -15.98 -4.57 15.67
N ALA A 56 -16.20 -4.67 14.37
CA ALA A 56 -17.34 -5.34 13.76
C ALA A 56 -17.14 -6.87 13.67
N PRO A 57 -17.80 -7.70 14.50
CA PRO A 57 -17.70 -9.18 14.44
C PRO A 57 -18.18 -9.82 13.12
N TRP A 58 -18.73 -9.03 12.19
CA TRP A 58 -19.23 -9.46 10.89
C TRP A 58 -18.26 -9.20 9.73
N ARG A 59 -17.02 -8.73 9.99
CA ARG A 59 -16.06 -8.49 8.92
C ARG A 59 -15.60 -9.81 8.30
N GLU A 60 -15.75 -9.87 6.99
CA GLU A 60 -15.31 -10.96 6.15
C GLU A 60 -13.78 -11.04 6.13
N ARG A 61 -13.19 -12.19 6.50
CA ARG A 61 -11.74 -12.40 6.45
C ARG A 61 -11.19 -12.25 5.02
N SER A 62 -12.03 -12.55 4.03
CA SER A 62 -11.74 -12.35 2.61
C SER A 62 -11.42 -10.91 2.20
N ALA A 63 -11.73 -9.91 3.03
CA ALA A 63 -11.53 -8.49 2.73
C ALA A 63 -10.56 -7.81 3.72
N ASP A 64 -9.66 -8.57 4.35
CA ASP A 64 -8.79 -8.02 5.40
C ASP A 64 -7.80 -6.96 4.89
N GLU A 65 -7.45 -6.99 3.61
CA GLU A 65 -6.68 -5.96 2.88
C GLU A 65 -7.24 -4.54 3.07
N ASP A 66 -8.57 -4.43 3.12
CA ASP A 66 -9.25 -3.16 3.34
C ASP A 66 -8.97 -2.60 4.75
N GLY A 67 -8.30 -3.36 5.62
CA GLY A 67 -7.93 -2.92 6.97
C GLY A 67 -6.65 -2.11 6.99
N TYR A 68 -5.95 -2.01 5.86
CA TYR A 68 -4.64 -1.41 5.74
C TYR A 68 -4.60 -0.44 4.56
N GLN A 69 -3.87 0.67 4.72
CA GLN A 69 -3.61 1.60 3.62
C GLN A 69 -2.47 1.12 2.73
N LEU A 70 -1.47 0.53 3.38
CA LEU A 70 -0.26 0.02 2.80
C LEU A 70 0.33 -1.04 3.71
N VAL A 71 0.75 -2.15 3.11
CA VAL A 71 1.47 -3.22 3.78
C VAL A 71 2.72 -3.56 2.96
N VAL A 72 3.84 -3.79 3.64
CA VAL A 72 5.07 -4.28 3.01
C VAL A 72 5.42 -5.65 3.58
N THR A 73 5.49 -6.66 2.71
CA THR A 73 5.84 -8.04 3.07
C THR A 73 7.08 -8.52 2.30
N GLN A 74 7.64 -9.66 2.70
CA GLN A 74 8.62 -10.36 1.87
C GLN A 74 7.91 -11.01 0.67
N ARG A 75 8.56 -10.99 -0.50
CA ARG A 75 8.07 -11.66 -1.70
C ARG A 75 8.20 -13.18 -1.55
N LYS A 76 7.10 -13.93 -1.64
CA LYS A 76 7.08 -15.39 -1.60
C LYS A 76 6.27 -15.96 -2.77
N GLU A 77 6.73 -17.07 -3.34
CA GLU A 77 5.98 -17.78 -4.40
C GLU A 77 4.66 -18.38 -3.88
N THR A 78 4.58 -18.65 -2.58
CA THR A 78 3.39 -19.16 -1.90
C THR A 78 2.34 -18.08 -1.61
N GLU A 79 2.69 -16.80 -1.77
CA GLU A 79 1.81 -15.64 -1.53
C GLU A 79 1.63 -14.83 -2.83
N PRO A 80 1.14 -15.44 -3.94
CA PRO A 80 1.14 -14.80 -5.25
C PRO A 80 0.03 -13.76 -5.44
N SER A 81 -1.01 -13.82 -4.62
CA SER A 81 -2.21 -12.98 -4.69
C SER A 81 -2.71 -12.71 -3.27
N SER A 82 -3.27 -11.54 -3.04
CA SER A 82 -3.84 -11.14 -1.75
C SER A 82 -5.27 -11.68 -1.54
N THR A 83 -5.96 -12.02 -2.64
CA THR A 83 -7.29 -12.65 -2.63
C THR A 83 -7.38 -13.87 -3.56
N SER A 84 -8.54 -14.52 -3.59
CA SER A 84 -8.87 -15.64 -4.48
C SER A 84 -10.27 -15.48 -5.06
N ILE A 85 -10.49 -16.01 -6.27
CA ILE A 85 -11.82 -16.05 -6.89
C ILE A 85 -12.88 -16.79 -6.05
N PHE A 86 -12.43 -17.68 -5.15
CA PHE A 86 -13.31 -18.46 -4.29
C PHE A 86 -13.75 -17.71 -3.02
N ASN A 87 -13.03 -16.65 -2.64
CA ASN A 87 -13.31 -15.88 -1.44
C ASN A 87 -14.69 -15.19 -1.47
N GLN A 88 -15.22 -14.89 -2.66
CA GLN A 88 -16.52 -14.24 -2.81
C GLN A 88 -17.69 -15.10 -2.31
N ASN A 89 -17.58 -16.43 -2.47
CA ASN A 89 -18.68 -17.36 -2.18
C ASN A 89 -18.59 -17.96 -0.77
N ASP A 90 -17.41 -17.94 -0.15
CA ASP A 90 -17.22 -18.28 1.26
C ASP A 90 -16.24 -17.27 1.91
N PRO A 91 -16.74 -16.07 2.25
CA PRO A 91 -15.91 -15.02 2.84
C PRO A 91 -15.55 -15.25 4.31
N TRP A 92 -16.23 -16.18 4.99
CA TRP A 92 -15.97 -16.51 6.40
C TRP A 92 -14.81 -17.51 6.55
N THR A 93 -14.64 -18.40 5.57
CA THR A 93 -13.51 -19.34 5.49
C THR A 93 -12.75 -19.12 4.17
N PRO A 94 -12.04 -17.99 4.03
CA PRO A 94 -11.44 -17.63 2.77
C PRO A 94 -10.35 -18.62 2.35
N THR A 95 -10.21 -18.83 1.04
CA THR A 95 -9.11 -19.61 0.47
C THR A 95 -7.77 -18.90 0.61
N VAL A 96 -7.79 -17.56 0.58
CA VAL A 96 -6.63 -16.70 0.81
C VAL A 96 -7.01 -15.65 1.84
N ASP A 97 -6.28 -15.61 2.95
CA ASP A 97 -6.42 -14.59 4.00
C ASP A 97 -5.16 -13.69 3.98
N PHE A 98 -5.33 -12.43 3.60
CA PHE A 98 -4.21 -11.50 3.49
C PHE A 98 -3.55 -11.19 4.83
N ALA A 99 -4.27 -11.32 5.94
CA ALA A 99 -3.70 -11.09 7.27
C ALA A 99 -2.57 -12.07 7.58
N ASP A 100 -2.60 -13.27 6.99
CA ASP A 100 -1.56 -14.30 7.16
C ASP A 100 -0.19 -13.86 6.61
N PHE A 101 -0.16 -12.93 5.64
CA PHE A 101 1.09 -12.43 5.06
C PHE A 101 1.83 -11.49 6.03
N ILE A 102 1.12 -10.97 7.05
CA ILE A 102 1.66 -10.06 8.07
C ILE A 102 2.09 -10.87 9.29
N ASN A 103 3.20 -11.60 9.15
CA ASN A 103 3.65 -12.60 10.12
C ASN A 103 4.94 -12.20 10.87
N ASN A 104 5.17 -10.90 11.10
CA ASN A 104 6.33 -10.34 11.81
C ASN A 104 7.71 -10.73 11.25
N GLU A 105 7.76 -11.08 9.97
CA GLU A 105 9.01 -11.32 9.25
C GLU A 105 9.85 -10.05 9.11
N THR A 106 11.17 -10.21 9.03
CA THR A 106 12.08 -9.08 8.75
C THR A 106 11.89 -8.57 7.33
N ILE A 107 11.84 -7.25 7.16
CA ILE A 107 11.77 -6.61 5.84
C ILE A 107 13.11 -5.98 5.41
N ALA A 108 14.14 -6.09 6.25
CA ALA A 108 15.43 -5.47 5.99
C ALA A 108 16.25 -6.27 4.97
N GLY A 109 16.52 -5.67 3.80
CA GLY A 109 17.40 -6.26 2.79
C GLY A 109 16.87 -7.56 2.16
N LYS A 110 15.54 -7.69 2.10
CA LYS A 110 14.83 -8.80 1.46
C LYS A 110 14.28 -8.38 0.10
N ASP A 111 13.77 -9.36 -0.64
CA ASP A 111 12.87 -9.09 -1.75
C ASP A 111 11.50 -8.71 -1.18
N LEU A 112 10.99 -7.55 -1.55
CA LEU A 112 9.84 -6.92 -0.90
C LEU A 112 8.70 -6.69 -1.89
N VAL A 113 7.48 -6.87 -1.39
CA VAL A 113 6.24 -6.50 -2.10
C VAL A 113 5.52 -5.44 -1.28
N ALA A 114 5.02 -4.41 -1.97
CA ALA A 114 4.16 -3.39 -1.38
C ALA A 114 2.73 -3.59 -1.87
N TRP A 115 1.81 -3.81 -0.94
CA TRP A 115 0.38 -3.98 -1.17
C TRP A 115 -0.32 -2.66 -0.84
N VAL A 116 -0.96 -2.04 -1.84
CA VAL A 116 -1.57 -0.72 -1.71
C VAL A 116 -3.08 -0.82 -1.85
N THR A 117 -3.81 -0.38 -0.83
CA THR A 117 -5.27 -0.28 -0.88
C THR A 117 -5.65 1.16 -1.23
N ALA A 118 -6.44 1.33 -2.29
CA ALA A 118 -6.94 2.63 -2.73
C ALA A 118 -8.45 2.54 -2.97
N SER A 119 -9.21 3.33 -2.22
CA SER A 119 -10.68 3.35 -2.27
C SER A 119 -11.22 4.73 -1.89
N PHE A 120 -12.53 4.90 -2.01
CA PHE A 120 -13.28 6.08 -1.57
C PHE A 120 -14.68 5.67 -1.11
N LEU A 121 -15.33 6.52 -0.30
CA LEU A 121 -16.74 6.35 0.06
C LEU A 121 -17.62 6.97 -1.02
N HIS A 122 -18.54 6.19 -1.59
CA HIS A 122 -19.53 6.69 -2.54
C HIS A 122 -20.90 6.85 -1.85
N ILE A 123 -21.34 8.10 -1.68
CA ILE A 123 -22.73 8.42 -1.31
C ILE A 123 -23.43 8.83 -2.61
N PRO A 124 -24.30 7.98 -3.19
CA PRO A 124 -24.92 8.29 -4.46
C PRO A 124 -25.77 9.55 -4.39
N HIS A 125 -25.74 10.35 -5.46
CA HIS A 125 -26.54 11.56 -5.59
C HIS A 125 -27.15 11.69 -7.00
N SER A 126 -28.00 12.70 -7.21
CA SER A 126 -28.80 12.86 -8.44
C SER A 126 -27.97 12.90 -9.73
N GLU A 127 -26.77 13.46 -9.66
CA GLU A 127 -25.85 13.63 -10.78
C GLU A 127 -25.16 12.31 -11.18
N ASP A 128 -25.33 11.22 -10.41
CA ASP A 128 -24.91 9.86 -10.79
C ASP A 128 -25.87 9.17 -11.78
N ILE A 129 -26.96 9.82 -12.18
CA ILE A 129 -27.91 9.30 -13.16
C ILE A 129 -27.65 9.93 -14.52
N PRO A 130 -27.52 9.14 -15.62
CA PRO A 130 -27.72 7.69 -15.70
C PRO A 130 -26.49 6.85 -15.31
N ASN A 131 -25.32 7.48 -15.14
CA ASN A 131 -24.08 6.81 -14.77
C ASN A 131 -23.25 7.70 -13.84
N THR A 132 -22.54 7.07 -12.90
CA THR A 132 -21.49 7.75 -12.12
C THR A 132 -20.41 8.29 -13.05
N VAL A 133 -20.03 9.55 -12.85
CA VAL A 133 -19.00 10.22 -13.65
C VAL A 133 -17.60 9.85 -13.17
N THR A 134 -16.60 9.91 -14.06
CA THR A 134 -15.20 9.59 -13.72
C THR A 134 -14.47 10.76 -13.05
N VAL A 135 -14.94 12.00 -13.27
CA VAL A 135 -14.33 13.21 -12.71
C VAL A 135 -14.45 13.18 -11.19
N GLY A 136 -13.31 13.24 -10.48
CA GLY A 136 -13.26 13.20 -9.02
C GLY A 136 -13.24 11.78 -8.41
N ASN A 137 -13.54 10.74 -9.19
CA ASN A 137 -13.56 9.34 -8.72
C ASN A 137 -12.25 8.57 -9.00
N GLY A 138 -11.18 9.27 -9.40
CA GLY A 138 -9.86 8.68 -9.58
C GLY A 138 -9.20 8.38 -8.23
N VAL A 139 -8.85 7.11 -8.00
CA VAL A 139 -8.07 6.67 -6.83
C VAL A 139 -6.83 5.90 -7.26
N GLY A 140 -5.77 6.00 -6.47
CA GLY A 140 -4.55 5.22 -6.72
C GLY A 140 -3.34 5.71 -5.95
N PHE A 141 -2.17 5.44 -6.52
CA PHE A 141 -0.89 5.81 -5.95
C PHE A 141 0.12 6.13 -7.05
N PHE A 142 1.19 6.82 -6.66
CA PHE A 142 2.33 7.14 -7.50
C PHE A 142 3.57 6.44 -6.96
N LEU A 143 4.33 5.84 -7.87
CA LEU A 143 5.71 5.46 -7.63
C LEU A 143 6.59 6.57 -8.17
N ARG A 144 7.40 7.18 -7.29
CA ARG A 144 8.27 8.30 -7.65
C ARG A 144 9.71 7.97 -7.30
N PRO A 145 10.68 8.24 -8.18
CA PRO A 145 12.08 8.13 -7.81
C PRO A 145 12.38 9.11 -6.67
N TYR A 146 13.11 8.64 -5.66
CA TYR A 146 13.57 9.45 -4.54
C TYR A 146 15.05 9.17 -4.31
N ASN A 147 15.90 10.13 -4.69
CA ASN A 147 17.36 9.94 -4.76
C ASN A 147 17.79 8.71 -5.59
N PHE A 148 16.92 8.21 -6.47
CA PHE A 148 17.20 7.02 -7.28
C PHE A 148 18.23 7.30 -8.38
N PHE A 149 18.08 8.44 -9.04
CA PHE A 149 18.97 8.95 -10.07
C PHE A 149 19.90 10.02 -9.50
N ASP A 150 20.95 10.33 -10.26
CA ASP A 150 21.89 11.40 -9.90
C ASP A 150 21.37 12.80 -10.29
N GLU A 151 20.41 12.84 -11.22
CA GLU A 151 19.69 14.02 -11.73
C GLU A 151 18.32 13.61 -12.30
N ASP A 152 17.49 14.58 -12.70
CA ASP A 152 16.19 14.29 -13.33
C ASP A 152 16.39 13.55 -14.68
N PRO A 153 15.85 12.33 -14.85
CA PRO A 153 16.05 11.56 -16.07
C PRO A 153 15.45 12.22 -17.33
N SER A 154 14.56 13.19 -17.18
CA SER A 154 13.95 13.91 -18.30
C SER A 154 14.83 15.01 -18.91
N ILE A 155 15.96 15.37 -18.27
CA ILE A 155 16.82 16.47 -18.71
C ILE A 155 17.40 16.28 -20.13
N ASN A 156 17.56 15.03 -20.55
CA ASN A 156 18.07 14.66 -21.88
C ASN A 156 16.95 14.18 -22.82
N SER A 157 15.68 14.51 -22.53
CA SER A 157 14.58 14.21 -23.45
C SER A 157 14.71 15.08 -24.70
N ALA A 158 14.61 14.43 -25.87
CA ALA A 158 14.58 15.08 -27.18
C ALA A 158 13.28 15.86 -27.40
#